data_AF-A0A0F9B1K3-F1
#
_entry.id   AF-A0A0F9B1K3-F1
#
_cell.length_a   1.000
_cell.length_b   1.000
_cell.length_c   1.000
_cell.angle_alpha   90.00
_cell.angle_beta   90.00
_cell.angle_gamma   90.00
#
_symmetry.space_group_name_H-M   'P 1'
#
loop_
_entity.id
_entity.type
_entity.pdbx_description
1 polymer ?
#
loop_
_entity_poly.entity_id
_entity_poly.type
_entity_poly.pdbx_seq_one_letter_code
_entity_poly.pdbx_strand_id
1 'polypeptide(L)'
;MITGIQFKVSHLMGLVTAIVLTMPLQAADFITPTPWSTVVSSDLSRLMPQDELKPLLAGDTEFLSLYREHMSAQQRGVVLIIPDWQHLPTNNDGVNFLRTQLNDLGYATLAMTVPDIDWQAVPAETENAQSEPADSNQTDNNESSAAPLKAPVHVDAIAQISNAIIDNYKLNLIARFNALYQSALNEDGKIVVIAQGASAAVLLEHYGEFPNTDIDAFVSLSSYLPNTERNQQLNAIISTISPPLLDIYYSIDNPDLLLSVADRK
;
A
#
# COMPACT_ATOMS: atom_id res chain seq x y z
N MET A 1 -54.72 21.53 -60.60
CA MET A 1 -53.70 22.54 -60.23
C MET A 1 -53.01 22.04 -58.96
N ILE A 2 -51.84 21.41 -59.10
CA ILE A 2 -51.01 20.97 -57.97
C ILE A 2 -49.67 21.68 -58.17
N THR A 3 -49.40 22.67 -57.33
CA THR A 3 -48.18 23.48 -57.39
C THR A 3 -47.14 22.80 -56.49
N GLY A 4 -46.15 22.18 -57.11
CA GLY A 4 -45.02 21.56 -56.41
C GLY A 4 -44.08 22.61 -55.84
N ILE A 5 -43.79 22.51 -54.55
CA ILE A 5 -42.79 23.35 -53.86
C ILE A 5 -41.41 22.78 -54.16
N GLN A 6 -40.63 23.51 -54.95
CA GLN A 6 -39.23 23.21 -55.25
C GLN A 6 -38.35 23.68 -54.08
N PHE A 7 -37.84 22.76 -53.27
CA PHE A 7 -36.85 23.07 -52.23
C PHE A 7 -35.46 23.24 -52.85
N LYS A 8 -34.87 24.43 -52.71
CA LYS A 8 -33.49 24.73 -53.11
C LYS A 8 -32.49 23.90 -52.29
N VAL A 9 -31.50 23.31 -52.97
CA VAL A 9 -30.40 22.50 -52.39
C VAL A 9 -29.68 23.20 -51.23
N SER A 10 -29.63 24.54 -51.24
CA SER A 10 -29.06 25.35 -50.15
C SER A 10 -29.81 25.24 -48.83
N HIS A 11 -31.10 24.91 -48.84
CA HIS A 11 -31.90 24.72 -47.62
C HIS A 11 -31.73 23.32 -47.01
N LEU A 12 -31.43 22.32 -47.85
CA LEU A 12 -31.13 20.96 -47.38
C LEU A 12 -29.77 20.92 -46.66
N MET A 13 -28.81 21.73 -47.13
CA MET A 13 -27.46 21.78 -46.58
C MET A 13 -27.40 22.47 -45.20
N GLY A 14 -28.25 23.48 -44.96
CA GLY A 14 -28.34 24.14 -43.63
C GLY A 14 -29.01 23.28 -42.55
N LEU A 15 -29.92 22.37 -42.93
CA LEU A 15 -30.61 21.49 -41.98
C LEU A 15 -29.70 20.36 -41.48
N VAL A 16 -28.76 19.88 -42.30
CA VAL A 16 -27.79 18.85 -41.91
C VAL A 16 -26.74 19.39 -40.93
N THR A 17 -26.31 20.65 -41.09
CA THR A 17 -25.35 21.28 -40.16
C THR A 17 -25.93 21.56 -38.78
N ALA A 18 -27.24 21.81 -38.68
CA ALA A 18 -27.92 22.01 -37.40
C ALA A 18 -28.10 20.69 -36.61
N ILE A 19 -28.20 19.54 -37.28
CA ILE A 19 -28.38 18.22 -36.64
C ILE A 19 -27.06 17.70 -36.04
N VAL A 20 -25.91 18.04 -36.61
CA VAL A 20 -24.60 17.60 -36.09
C VAL A 20 -24.21 18.34 -34.80
N LEU A 21 -24.71 19.56 -34.58
CA LEU A 21 -24.42 20.36 -33.37
C LEU A 21 -25.27 20.01 -32.14
N THR A 22 -26.30 19.17 -32.28
CA THR A 22 -27.18 18.75 -31.18
C THR A 22 -26.89 17.35 -30.66
N MET A 23 -25.80 16.70 -31.11
CA MET A 23 -25.40 15.43 -30.51
C MET A 23 -24.95 15.68 -29.07
N PRO A 24 -25.61 15.09 -28.05
CA PRO A 24 -25.10 15.17 -26.69
C PRO A 24 -23.72 14.50 -26.68
N LEU A 25 -22.71 15.23 -26.21
CA LEU A 25 -21.44 14.66 -25.81
C LEU A 25 -21.76 13.66 -24.69
N GLN A 26 -21.87 12.39 -25.00
CA GLN A 26 -21.90 11.35 -23.98
C GLN A 26 -20.50 11.33 -23.39
N ALA A 27 -20.34 11.94 -22.21
CA ALA A 27 -19.18 11.71 -21.39
C ALA A 27 -19.11 10.19 -21.16
N ALA A 28 -18.02 9.55 -21.56
CA ALA A 28 -17.81 8.16 -21.24
C ALA A 28 -17.72 8.05 -19.72
N ASP A 29 -18.55 7.21 -19.11
CA ASP A 29 -18.45 6.93 -17.68
C ASP A 29 -17.05 6.40 -17.39
N PHE A 30 -16.33 7.08 -16.49
CA PHE A 30 -15.03 6.61 -16.02
C PHE A 30 -15.27 5.42 -15.09
N ILE A 31 -15.14 4.21 -15.62
CA ILE A 31 -15.25 2.98 -14.84
C ILE A 31 -13.93 2.78 -14.10
N THR A 32 -13.94 2.95 -12.78
CA THR A 32 -12.77 2.63 -11.95
C THR A 32 -12.51 1.12 -11.96
N PRO A 33 -11.24 0.69 -11.98
CA PRO A 33 -10.91 -0.71 -11.79
C PRO A 33 -11.48 -1.22 -10.47
N THR A 34 -11.89 -2.50 -10.43
CA THR A 34 -12.25 -3.15 -9.17
C THR A 34 -11.06 -3.10 -8.20
N PRO A 35 -11.25 -2.65 -6.95
CA PRO A 35 -10.18 -2.61 -5.97
C PRO A 35 -9.59 -4.01 -5.74
N TRP A 36 -8.27 -4.07 -5.50
CA TRP A 36 -7.57 -5.34 -5.32
C TRP A 36 -8.11 -6.10 -4.11
N SER A 37 -8.41 -5.41 -3.01
CA SER A 37 -8.96 -5.99 -1.79
C SER A 37 -10.33 -6.68 -2.01
N THR A 38 -11.13 -6.19 -2.98
CA THR A 38 -12.42 -6.79 -3.33
C THR A 38 -12.22 -8.12 -4.06
N VAL A 39 -11.26 -8.17 -4.99
CA VAL A 39 -10.89 -9.41 -5.70
C VAL A 39 -10.38 -10.44 -4.71
N VAL A 40 -9.44 -10.03 -3.85
CA VAL A 40 -8.86 -10.87 -2.79
C VAL A 40 -9.92 -11.43 -1.85
N SER A 41 -10.82 -10.59 -1.36
CA SER A 41 -11.87 -11.03 -0.44
C SER A 41 -12.79 -12.03 -1.11
N SER A 42 -13.18 -11.81 -2.37
CA SER A 42 -13.99 -12.76 -3.13
C SER A 42 -13.31 -14.12 -3.31
N ASP A 43 -12.01 -14.11 -3.63
CA ASP A 43 -11.24 -15.33 -3.83
C ASP A 43 -11.04 -16.09 -2.51
N LEU A 44 -10.72 -15.40 -1.41
CA LEU A 44 -10.64 -16.01 -0.09
C LEU A 44 -11.99 -16.61 0.34
N SER A 45 -13.11 -15.91 0.13
CA SER A 45 -14.45 -16.45 0.42
C SER A 45 -14.77 -17.73 -0.37
N ARG A 46 -14.20 -17.89 -1.56
CA ARG A 46 -14.39 -19.07 -2.41
C ARG A 46 -13.46 -20.22 -2.05
N LEU A 47 -12.21 -19.91 -1.69
CA LEU A 47 -11.13 -20.89 -1.56
C LEU A 47 -10.90 -21.36 -0.13
N MET A 48 -11.28 -20.57 0.87
CA MET A 48 -11.00 -20.85 2.28
C MET A 48 -12.19 -21.53 2.97
N PRO A 49 -11.91 -22.41 3.95
CA PRO A 49 -12.94 -22.92 4.87
C PRO A 49 -13.65 -21.77 5.58
N GLN A 50 -14.99 -21.84 5.69
CA GLN A 50 -15.80 -20.75 6.23
C GLN A 50 -15.56 -20.48 7.72
N ASP A 51 -15.16 -21.51 8.47
CA ASP A 51 -14.76 -21.43 9.87
C ASP A 51 -13.44 -20.66 10.06
N GLU A 52 -12.62 -20.57 9.02
CA GLU A 52 -11.39 -19.77 9.04
C GLU A 52 -11.64 -18.29 8.74
N LEU A 53 -12.73 -17.96 8.06
CA LEU A 53 -13.02 -16.60 7.61
C LEU A 53 -13.60 -15.76 8.75
N LYS A 54 -12.91 -14.68 9.10
CA LYS A 54 -13.33 -13.73 10.12
C LYS A 54 -13.37 -12.31 9.56
N PRO A 55 -14.55 -11.79 9.18
CA PRO A 55 -14.73 -10.38 8.83
C PRO A 55 -14.46 -9.48 10.05
N LEU A 56 -13.77 -8.37 9.83
CA LEU A 56 -13.44 -7.37 10.85
C LEU A 56 -13.67 -5.96 10.29
N LEU A 57 -13.95 -5.00 11.19
CA LEU A 57 -14.18 -3.60 10.84
C LEU A 57 -12.99 -2.73 11.26
N ALA A 58 -12.40 -2.04 10.28
CA ALA A 58 -11.38 -1.00 10.45
C ALA A 58 -12.03 0.37 10.24
N GLY A 59 -12.54 0.98 11.32
CA GLY A 59 -13.44 2.13 11.21
C GLY A 59 -14.72 1.73 10.48
N ASP A 60 -14.97 2.36 9.33
CA ASP A 60 -16.13 2.07 8.49
C ASP A 60 -15.84 1.05 7.37
N THR A 61 -14.59 0.58 7.27
CA THR A 61 -14.17 -0.35 6.20
C THR A 61 -14.12 -1.78 6.72
N GLU A 62 -14.91 -2.66 6.12
CA GLU A 62 -14.81 -4.10 6.38
C GLU A 62 -13.62 -4.72 5.62
N PHE A 63 -12.93 -5.66 6.25
CA PHE A 63 -11.91 -6.48 5.63
C PHE A 63 -11.95 -7.91 6.15
N LEU A 64 -11.40 -8.84 5.37
CA LEU A 64 -11.35 -10.25 5.74
C LEU A 64 -10.05 -10.58 6.46
N SER A 65 -10.16 -11.37 7.53
CA SER A 65 -9.04 -12.03 8.20
C SER A 65 -9.25 -13.54 8.25
N LEU A 66 -8.16 -14.27 8.48
CA LEU A 66 -8.11 -15.73 8.56
C LEU A 66 -7.71 -16.13 9.98
N TYR A 67 -8.62 -16.77 10.70
CA TYR A 67 -8.42 -17.24 12.06
C TYR A 67 -8.19 -18.74 12.09
N ARG A 68 -7.16 -19.19 12.82
CA ARG A 68 -6.96 -20.59 13.16
C ARG A 68 -6.69 -20.74 14.64
N GLU A 69 -7.40 -21.68 15.25
CA GLU A 69 -7.26 -22.02 16.67
C GLU A 69 -5.95 -22.77 16.93
N HIS A 70 -5.45 -22.70 18.16
CA HIS A 70 -4.29 -23.48 18.58
C HIS A 70 -4.65 -24.98 18.68
N MET A 71 -3.71 -25.87 18.34
CA MET A 71 -3.93 -27.33 18.35
C MET A 71 -3.22 -28.05 19.50
N SER A 72 -2.52 -27.32 20.37
CA SER A 72 -1.86 -27.87 21.54
C SER A 72 -2.79 -27.91 22.77
N ALA A 73 -2.42 -28.71 23.78
CA ALA A 73 -3.15 -28.76 25.05
C ALA A 73 -3.04 -27.47 25.89
N GLN A 74 -2.06 -26.62 25.62
CA GLN A 74 -1.85 -25.34 26.33
C GLN A 74 -1.64 -24.21 25.32
N GLN A 75 -2.54 -23.23 25.34
CA GLN A 75 -2.40 -22.01 24.58
C GLN A 75 -1.22 -21.18 25.09
N ARG A 76 -0.32 -20.81 24.17
CA ARG A 76 0.85 -19.96 24.43
C ARG A 76 0.55 -18.49 24.13
N GLY A 77 -0.37 -18.24 23.22
CA GLY A 77 -0.70 -16.90 22.75
C GLY A 77 -1.38 -16.91 21.39
N VAL A 78 -1.39 -15.74 20.78
CA VAL A 78 -1.90 -15.46 19.44
C VAL A 78 -0.83 -14.77 18.60
N VAL A 79 -0.71 -15.19 17.35
CA VAL A 79 0.18 -14.57 16.37
C VAL A 79 -0.64 -13.82 15.33
N LEU A 80 -0.43 -12.52 15.26
CA LEU A 80 -1.00 -11.64 14.23
C LEU A 80 -0.07 -11.66 13.02
N ILE A 81 -0.63 -11.98 11.86
CA ILE A 81 0.15 -12.13 10.63
C ILE A 81 -0.30 -11.05 9.64
N ILE A 82 0.64 -10.19 9.27
CA ILE A 82 0.44 -9.09 8.32
C ILE A 82 1.34 -9.33 7.10
N PRO A 83 0.78 -9.76 5.96
CA PRO A 83 1.54 -9.95 4.73
C PRO A 83 2.16 -8.64 4.24
N ASP A 84 3.08 -8.74 3.27
CA ASP A 84 3.50 -7.58 2.51
C ASP A 84 2.29 -6.94 1.80
N TRP A 85 2.40 -5.66 1.46
CA TRP A 85 1.38 -5.00 0.67
C TRP A 85 1.17 -5.74 -0.66
N GLN A 86 -0.06 -5.75 -1.16
CA GLN A 86 -0.44 -6.52 -2.36
C GLN A 86 -0.17 -8.05 -2.29
N HIS A 87 0.13 -8.61 -1.10
CA HIS A 87 0.29 -10.04 -0.88
C HIS A 87 -0.87 -10.60 -0.06
N LEU A 88 -1.17 -11.88 -0.29
CA LEU A 88 -2.24 -12.58 0.43
C LEU A 88 -1.69 -13.24 1.70
N PRO A 89 -2.51 -13.38 2.76
CA PRO A 89 -2.16 -14.19 3.93
C PRO A 89 -2.03 -15.70 3.63
N THR A 90 -2.41 -16.12 2.42
CA THR A 90 -2.34 -17.50 1.92
C THR A 90 -1.22 -17.72 0.89
N ASN A 91 -0.39 -16.71 0.60
CA ASN A 91 0.73 -16.84 -0.32
C ASN A 91 1.76 -17.87 0.17
N ASN A 92 2.49 -18.48 -0.78
CA ASN A 92 3.50 -19.51 -0.49
C ASN A 92 4.88 -18.94 -0.07
N ASP A 93 4.94 -17.66 0.29
CA ASP A 93 6.18 -16.96 0.66
C ASP A 93 6.54 -17.17 2.14
N GLY A 94 6.21 -18.34 2.68
CA GLY A 94 6.38 -18.69 4.09
C GLY A 94 5.26 -18.20 5.02
N VAL A 95 4.54 -17.14 4.68
CA VAL A 95 3.43 -16.60 5.50
C VAL A 95 2.34 -17.65 5.75
N ASN A 96 1.87 -18.34 4.71
CA ASN A 96 0.85 -19.38 4.87
C ASN A 96 1.37 -20.60 5.65
N PHE A 97 2.67 -20.90 5.53
CA PHE A 97 3.30 -21.94 6.35
C PHE A 97 3.27 -21.56 7.83
N LEU A 98 3.67 -20.33 8.19
CA LEU A 98 3.61 -19.85 9.58
C LEU A 98 2.18 -19.88 10.12
N ARG A 99 1.22 -19.41 9.35
CA ARG A 99 -0.20 -19.40 9.70
C ARG A 99 -0.75 -20.78 10.07
N THR A 100 -0.25 -21.84 9.44
CA THR A 100 -0.73 -23.20 9.71
C THR A 100 0.11 -23.92 10.77
N GLN A 101 1.43 -23.76 10.74
CA GLN A 101 2.35 -24.51 11.61
C GLN A 101 2.40 -23.99 13.04
N LEU A 102 2.18 -22.69 13.26
CA LEU A 102 2.19 -22.12 14.61
C LEU A 102 1.07 -22.67 15.50
N ASN A 103 -0.03 -23.15 14.90
CA ASN A 103 -1.14 -23.78 15.63
C ASN A 103 -0.71 -25.04 16.38
N ASP A 104 0.10 -25.88 15.73
CA ASP A 104 0.63 -27.11 16.34
C ASP A 104 1.62 -26.81 17.49
N LEU A 105 2.19 -25.61 17.50
CA LEU A 105 3.09 -25.12 18.54
C LEU A 105 2.37 -24.40 19.68
N GLY A 106 1.03 -24.34 19.63
CA GLY A 106 0.18 -23.78 20.68
C GLY A 106 -0.15 -22.30 20.54
N TYR A 107 -0.02 -21.74 19.34
CA TYR A 107 -0.47 -20.38 19.06
C TYR A 107 -1.74 -20.37 18.20
N ALA A 108 -2.74 -19.59 18.59
CA ALA A 108 -3.75 -19.17 17.63
C ALA A 108 -3.10 -18.26 16.59
N THR A 109 -3.63 -18.21 15.37
CA THR A 109 -3.12 -17.31 14.33
C THR A 109 -4.26 -16.51 13.73
N LEU A 110 -4.05 -15.21 13.58
CA LEU A 110 -4.99 -14.30 12.94
C LEU A 110 -4.27 -13.52 11.85
N ALA A 111 -4.54 -13.86 10.59
CA ALA A 111 -3.88 -13.26 9.43
C ALA A 111 -4.82 -12.33 8.67
N MET A 112 -4.42 -11.08 8.41
CA MET A 112 -5.30 -10.10 7.73
C MET A 112 -5.03 -9.98 6.24
N THR A 113 -6.03 -9.52 5.50
CA THR A 113 -5.84 -8.91 4.19
C THR A 113 -5.35 -7.46 4.33
N VAL A 114 -4.41 -7.06 3.50
CA VAL A 114 -3.84 -5.70 3.47
C VAL A 114 -4.75 -4.72 2.73
N PRO A 115 -4.71 -3.40 3.05
CA PRO A 115 -5.54 -2.40 2.39
C PRO A 115 -5.10 -2.16 0.94
N ASP A 116 -5.99 -1.56 0.15
CA ASP A 116 -5.65 -1.08 -1.19
C ASP A 116 -4.67 0.08 -1.11
N ILE A 117 -3.82 0.19 -2.12
CA ILE A 117 -2.89 1.31 -2.27
C ILE A 117 -3.57 2.39 -3.10
N ASP A 118 -3.71 3.59 -2.53
CA ASP A 118 -4.13 4.77 -3.28
C ASP A 118 -2.94 5.36 -4.06
N TRP A 119 -2.76 4.89 -5.29
CA TRP A 119 -1.71 5.37 -6.20
C TRP A 119 -1.88 6.84 -6.63
N GLN A 120 -3.01 7.46 -6.31
CA GLN A 120 -3.32 8.85 -6.61
C GLN A 120 -3.25 9.74 -5.37
N ALA A 121 -2.80 9.22 -4.23
CA ALA A 121 -2.66 9.98 -3.01
C ALA A 121 -1.75 11.20 -3.23
N VAL A 122 -2.32 12.36 -2.96
CA VAL A 122 -1.61 13.64 -2.97
C VAL A 122 -1.22 14.02 -1.54
N PRO A 123 -0.11 14.74 -1.33
CA PRO A 123 0.23 15.24 0.00
C PRO A 123 -0.93 16.05 0.57
N ALA A 124 -1.27 15.83 1.83
CA ALA A 124 -2.18 16.73 2.51
C ALA A 124 -1.58 18.13 2.45
N GLU A 125 -2.31 19.08 1.85
CA GLU A 125 -1.83 20.46 1.72
C GLU A 125 -1.50 20.99 3.12
N THR A 126 -0.22 21.14 3.42
CA THR A 126 0.22 22.03 4.49
C THR A 126 -0.18 23.43 4.04
N GLU A 127 -1.15 24.04 4.73
CA GLU A 127 -1.43 25.47 4.65
C GLU A 127 -0.16 26.24 5.06
N ASN A 128 0.78 26.42 4.12
CA ASN A 128 1.86 27.42 4.13
C ASN A 128 2.68 27.28 2.83
N ALA A 129 2.06 27.62 1.69
CA ALA A 129 2.80 27.97 0.48
C ALA A 129 2.95 29.50 0.42
N GLN A 130 3.95 30.04 1.13
CA GLN A 130 4.44 31.39 0.87
C GLN A 130 5.34 31.33 -0.37
N SER A 131 4.83 31.90 -1.45
CA SER A 131 5.48 32.14 -2.74
C SER A 131 6.89 32.71 -2.61
N GLU A 132 7.86 32.11 -3.30
CA GLU A 132 9.07 32.82 -3.76
C GLU A 132 9.06 32.94 -5.29
N PRO A 133 9.56 34.07 -5.83
CA PRO A 133 9.26 34.50 -7.19
C PRO A 133 10.19 33.86 -8.22
N ALA A 134 9.63 33.63 -9.41
CA ALA A 134 10.39 33.36 -10.62
C ALA A 134 11.28 34.57 -10.96
N ASP A 135 12.58 34.33 -11.13
CA ASP A 135 13.46 35.24 -11.87
C ASP A 135 13.86 34.58 -13.20
N SER A 136 13.36 35.19 -14.27
CA SER A 136 13.69 34.92 -15.65
C SER A 136 14.91 35.75 -16.03
N ASN A 137 16.00 35.11 -16.47
CA ASN A 137 16.87 35.76 -17.44
C ASN A 137 17.53 34.75 -18.39
N GLN A 138 17.27 34.99 -19.66
CA GLN A 138 17.81 34.32 -20.82
C GLN A 138 18.90 35.23 -21.39
N THR A 139 20.12 34.72 -21.57
CA THR A 139 21.12 35.36 -22.43
C THR A 139 21.84 34.29 -23.23
N ASP A 140 21.68 34.35 -24.55
CA ASP A 140 22.44 33.58 -25.53
C ASP A 140 23.94 33.92 -25.45
N ASN A 141 24.80 32.92 -25.69
CA ASN A 141 25.89 33.01 -26.66
C ASN A 141 26.53 31.63 -26.90
N ASN A 142 26.57 31.25 -28.18
CA ASN A 142 27.24 30.05 -28.69
C ASN A 142 28.76 30.20 -28.69
N GLU A 143 29.47 29.19 -28.17
CA GLU A 143 30.78 28.82 -28.69
C GLU A 143 31.03 27.31 -28.52
N SER A 144 31.32 26.66 -29.65
CA SER A 144 31.62 25.23 -29.77
C SER A 144 33.08 24.97 -29.43
N SER A 145 33.35 24.24 -28.33
CA SER A 145 34.65 23.64 -28.06
C SER A 145 34.48 22.23 -27.49
N ALA A 146 35.35 21.32 -27.95
CA ALA A 146 35.21 19.87 -27.89
C ALA A 146 34.97 19.30 -26.48
N ALA A 147 34.01 18.36 -26.39
CA ALA A 147 33.51 17.79 -25.14
C ALA A 147 34.58 16.95 -24.39
N PRO A 148 34.84 17.24 -23.10
CA PRO A 148 35.32 16.22 -22.19
C PRO A 148 34.17 15.25 -21.90
N LEU A 149 34.44 13.95 -21.91
CA LEU A 149 33.48 12.91 -21.52
C LEU A 149 32.93 13.24 -20.12
N LYS A 150 31.64 13.60 -20.06
CA LYS A 150 30.91 13.73 -18.79
C LYS A 150 31.05 12.41 -18.03
N ALA A 151 31.52 12.50 -16.78
CA ALA A 151 31.35 11.42 -15.82
C ALA A 151 29.87 10.97 -15.82
N PRO A 152 29.57 9.67 -15.63
CA PRO A 152 28.19 9.20 -15.59
C PRO A 152 27.44 10.05 -14.55
N VAL A 153 26.39 10.73 -15.02
CA VAL A 153 25.44 11.40 -14.15
C VAL A 153 24.82 10.27 -13.32
N HIS A 154 25.03 10.29 -12.00
CA HIS A 154 24.23 9.46 -11.11
C HIS A 154 22.79 9.90 -11.36
N VAL A 155 22.00 9.04 -11.98
CA VAL A 155 20.56 9.26 -12.02
C VAL A 155 20.12 9.02 -10.59
N ASP A 156 19.72 10.07 -9.88
CA ASP A 156 19.03 9.91 -8.61
C ASP A 156 17.83 8.99 -8.89
N ALA A 157 17.72 7.90 -8.15
CA ALA A 157 16.60 6.98 -8.31
C ALA A 157 15.32 7.83 -8.15
N ILE A 158 14.51 7.92 -9.20
CA ILE A 158 13.19 8.52 -9.09
C ILE A 158 12.50 7.75 -7.96
N ALA A 159 12.15 8.42 -6.86
CA ALA A 159 11.40 7.81 -5.78
C ALA A 159 10.16 7.17 -6.42
N GLN A 160 10.14 5.83 -6.48
CA GLN A 160 9.13 5.14 -7.28
C GLN A 160 7.72 5.38 -6.72
N ILE A 161 7.63 5.67 -5.42
CA ILE A 161 6.40 5.87 -4.68
C ILE A 161 6.55 7.10 -3.76
N SER A 162 5.56 8.00 -3.81
CA SER A 162 5.56 9.25 -3.03
C SER A 162 5.26 8.98 -1.55
N ASN A 163 5.69 9.88 -0.67
CA ASN A 163 5.37 9.78 0.76
C ASN A 163 3.86 9.78 1.01
N ALA A 164 3.09 10.55 0.24
CA ALA A 164 1.62 10.59 0.37
C ALA A 164 0.96 9.22 0.14
N ILE A 165 1.46 8.44 -0.82
CA ILE A 165 0.97 7.06 -1.09
C ILE A 165 1.29 6.16 0.10
N ILE A 166 2.51 6.24 0.63
CA ILE A 166 2.95 5.44 1.78
C ILE A 166 2.16 5.83 3.05
N ASP A 167 1.92 7.12 3.27
CA ASP A 167 1.17 7.63 4.42
C ASP A 167 -0.31 7.21 4.37
N ASN A 168 -0.92 7.27 3.18
CA ASN A 168 -2.26 6.75 2.95
C ASN A 168 -2.33 5.24 3.24
N TYR A 169 -1.36 4.47 2.74
CA TYR A 169 -1.28 3.02 3.02
C TYR A 169 -1.10 2.75 4.51
N LYS A 170 -0.17 3.47 5.18
CA LYS A 170 0.09 3.36 6.62
C LYS A 170 -1.18 3.62 7.43
N LEU A 171 -1.91 4.70 7.15
CA LEU A 171 -3.17 5.03 7.83
C LEU A 171 -4.16 3.86 7.77
N ASN A 172 -4.41 3.33 6.57
CA ASN A 172 -5.36 2.24 6.36
C ASN A 172 -4.86 0.92 6.95
N LEU A 173 -3.55 0.65 6.91
CA LEU A 173 -2.98 -0.56 7.47
C LEU A 173 -3.08 -0.56 8.99
N ILE A 174 -2.75 0.57 9.64
CA ILE A 174 -2.87 0.71 11.10
C ILE A 174 -4.33 0.57 11.55
N ALA A 175 -5.30 1.10 10.78
CA ALA A 175 -6.72 0.90 11.09
C ALA A 175 -7.10 -0.60 11.09
N ARG A 176 -6.64 -1.37 10.09
CA ARG A 176 -6.85 -2.83 10.03
C ARG A 176 -6.08 -3.58 11.11
N PHE A 177 -4.84 -3.20 11.37
CA PHE A 177 -4.02 -3.78 12.44
C PHE A 177 -4.70 -3.59 13.80
N ASN A 178 -5.24 -2.40 14.09
CA ASN A 178 -5.95 -2.13 15.34
C ASN A 178 -7.19 -3.03 15.47
N ALA A 179 -7.98 -3.20 14.42
CA ALA A 179 -9.12 -4.12 14.43
C ALA A 179 -8.69 -5.58 14.66
N LEU A 180 -7.57 -6.00 14.03
CA LEU A 180 -6.98 -7.32 14.22
C LEU A 180 -6.50 -7.53 15.66
N TYR A 181 -5.80 -6.54 16.22
CA TYR A 181 -5.30 -6.52 17.58
C TYR A 181 -6.44 -6.58 18.60
N GLN A 182 -7.50 -5.79 18.42
CA GLN A 182 -8.70 -5.86 19.27
C GLN A 182 -9.36 -7.25 19.22
N SER A 183 -9.40 -7.89 18.05
CA SER A 183 -9.86 -9.28 17.93
C SER A 183 -8.96 -10.24 18.72
N ALA A 184 -7.64 -10.01 18.72
CA ALA A 184 -6.63 -10.82 19.41
C ALA A 184 -6.70 -10.73 20.94
N LEU A 185 -7.20 -9.62 21.50
CA LEU A 185 -7.39 -9.47 22.94
C LEU A 185 -8.40 -10.46 23.55
N ASN A 186 -9.20 -11.13 22.71
CA ASN A 186 -10.10 -12.20 23.16
C ASN A 186 -9.40 -13.56 23.29
N GLU A 187 -8.15 -13.66 22.84
CA GLU A 187 -7.32 -14.86 22.95
C GLU A 187 -6.49 -14.81 24.22
N ASP A 188 -6.24 -15.97 24.83
CA ASP A 188 -5.38 -16.07 26.00
C ASP A 188 -3.89 -16.07 25.61
N GLY A 189 -3.08 -15.46 26.46
CA GLY A 189 -1.62 -15.53 26.39
C GLY A 189 -0.97 -14.33 25.69
N LYS A 190 0.14 -14.60 25.00
CA LYS A 190 1.04 -13.58 24.44
C LYS A 190 0.60 -13.13 23.05
N ILE A 191 0.70 -11.84 22.75
CA ILE A 191 0.42 -11.29 21.41
C ILE A 191 1.75 -11.06 20.69
N VAL A 192 2.00 -11.85 19.65
CA VAL A 192 3.17 -11.69 18.78
C VAL A 192 2.70 -11.21 17.42
N VAL A 193 3.39 -10.24 16.86
CA VAL A 193 3.07 -9.70 15.53
C VAL A 193 4.18 -10.12 14.56
N ILE A 194 3.82 -10.78 13.47
CA ILE A 194 4.72 -11.10 12.35
C ILE A 194 4.25 -10.31 11.14
N ALA A 195 5.09 -9.41 10.65
CA ALA A 195 4.79 -8.60 9.48
C ALA A 195 5.87 -8.77 8.41
N GLN A 196 5.50 -8.62 7.13
CA GLN A 196 6.42 -8.73 6.00
C GLN A 196 6.49 -7.43 5.18
N GLY A 197 7.67 -7.15 4.60
CA GLY A 197 7.85 -6.18 3.52
C GLY A 197 7.50 -4.74 3.88
N ALA A 198 6.78 -4.06 2.99
CA ALA A 198 6.30 -2.70 3.19
C ALA A 198 5.36 -2.59 4.40
N SER A 199 4.50 -3.58 4.62
CA SER A 199 3.64 -3.63 5.81
C SER A 199 4.44 -3.68 7.11
N ALA A 200 5.54 -4.45 7.14
CA ALA A 200 6.43 -4.50 8.30
C ALA A 200 7.09 -3.16 8.56
N ALA A 201 7.57 -2.50 7.50
CA ALA A 201 8.25 -1.22 7.61
C ALA A 201 7.33 -0.09 8.11
N VAL A 202 6.09 0.00 7.62
CA VAL A 202 5.15 1.01 8.14
C VAL A 202 4.71 0.72 9.58
N LEU A 203 4.68 -0.55 10.00
CA LEU A 203 4.46 -0.93 11.40
C LEU A 203 5.65 -0.56 12.29
N LEU A 204 6.89 -0.70 11.80
CA LEU A 204 8.09 -0.21 12.49
C LEU A 204 8.01 1.31 12.71
N GLU A 205 7.64 2.08 11.68
CA GLU A 205 7.42 3.52 11.85
C GLU A 205 6.34 3.82 12.90
N HIS A 206 5.23 3.08 12.87
CA HIS A 206 4.15 3.24 13.85
C HIS A 206 4.64 2.97 15.29
N TYR A 207 5.42 1.90 15.52
CA TYR A 207 5.96 1.61 16.84
C TYR A 207 7.04 2.59 17.30
N GLY A 208 7.75 3.23 16.37
CA GLY A 208 8.67 4.33 16.67
C GLY A 208 7.95 5.61 17.08
N GLU A 209 6.82 5.90 16.45
CA GLU A 209 5.98 7.07 16.76
C GLU A 209 5.14 6.88 18.04
N PHE A 210 4.69 5.65 18.29
CA PHE A 210 3.76 5.29 19.37
C PHE A 210 4.34 4.15 20.22
N PRO A 211 5.26 4.45 21.16
CA PRO A 211 5.98 3.43 21.93
C PRO A 211 5.09 2.59 22.86
N ASN A 212 3.86 3.03 23.15
CA ASN A 212 2.93 2.37 24.06
C ASN A 212 2.07 1.30 23.37
N THR A 213 2.67 0.46 22.52
CA THR A 213 1.96 -0.69 21.93
C THR A 213 2.15 -1.92 22.81
N ASP A 214 1.07 -2.44 23.37
CA ASP A 214 1.06 -3.63 24.24
C ASP A 214 1.10 -4.93 23.41
N ILE A 215 2.21 -5.16 22.70
CA ILE A 215 2.53 -6.45 22.07
C ILE A 215 3.77 -7.06 22.76
N ASP A 216 3.83 -8.38 22.84
CA ASP A 216 4.91 -9.09 23.52
C ASP A 216 6.16 -9.25 22.64
N ALA A 217 6.01 -9.27 21.32
CA ALA A 217 7.11 -9.26 20.36
C ALA A 217 6.64 -8.84 18.96
N PHE A 218 7.55 -8.22 18.21
CA PHE A 218 7.39 -7.93 16.80
C PHE A 218 8.47 -8.64 15.98
N VAL A 219 8.06 -9.36 14.94
CA VAL A 219 8.94 -10.01 13.96
C VAL A 219 8.76 -9.31 12.63
N SER A 220 9.82 -8.65 12.18
CA SER A 220 9.92 -7.99 10.89
C SER A 220 10.58 -8.94 9.90
N LEU A 221 9.87 -9.26 8.81
CA LEU A 221 10.39 -10.08 7.71
C LEU A 221 10.63 -9.20 6.49
N SER A 222 11.89 -9.05 6.08
CA SER A 222 12.30 -8.35 4.86
C SER A 222 11.69 -6.94 4.75
N SER A 223 11.67 -6.18 5.84
CA SER A 223 11.01 -4.87 5.87
C SER A 223 11.72 -3.86 4.97
N TYR A 224 10.96 -3.12 4.15
CA TYR A 224 11.48 -2.03 3.31
C TYR A 224 10.40 -0.96 3.16
N LEU A 225 10.79 0.30 3.02
CA LEU A 225 9.89 1.33 2.50
C LEU A 225 10.18 1.54 1.01
N PRO A 226 9.14 1.65 0.17
CA PRO A 226 9.21 1.83 -1.28
C PRO A 226 9.63 3.26 -1.69
N ASN A 227 10.47 3.89 -0.89
CA ASN A 227 10.97 5.24 -1.09
C ASN A 227 12.37 5.27 -0.46
N THR A 228 13.40 5.41 -1.28
CA THR A 228 14.78 5.22 -0.85
C THR A 228 15.19 6.17 0.29
N GLU A 229 14.78 7.44 0.24
CA GLU A 229 15.08 8.42 1.30
C GLU A 229 14.40 8.06 2.63
N ARG A 230 13.08 7.79 2.58
CA ARG A 230 12.31 7.37 3.77
C ARG A 230 12.81 6.03 4.32
N ASN A 231 13.20 5.11 3.43
CA ASN A 231 13.75 3.81 3.82
C ASN A 231 15.10 3.91 4.52
N GLN A 232 15.95 4.89 4.18
CA GLN A 232 17.17 5.16 4.93
C GLN A 232 16.87 5.61 6.36
N GLN A 233 15.80 6.37 6.56
CA GLN A 233 15.38 6.84 7.89
C GLN A 233 14.84 5.70 8.77
N LEU A 234 14.29 4.63 8.17
CA LEU A 234 13.78 3.45 8.88
C LEU A 234 14.83 2.83 9.83
N ASN A 235 16.11 2.88 9.44
CA ASN A 235 17.20 2.33 10.25
C ASN A 235 17.33 3.00 11.62
N ALA A 236 17.15 4.33 11.66
CA ALA A 236 17.16 5.06 12.93
C ALA A 236 15.97 4.69 13.81
N ILE A 237 14.79 4.47 13.18
CA ILE A 237 13.56 4.13 13.88
C ILE A 237 13.67 2.77 14.58
N ILE A 238 14.26 1.77 13.92
CA ILE A 238 14.43 0.41 14.46
C ILE A 238 15.13 0.42 15.83
N SER A 239 16.08 1.32 16.06
CA SER A 239 16.80 1.42 17.35
C SER A 239 15.95 1.98 18.50
N THR A 240 14.79 2.58 18.18
CA THR A 240 13.92 3.29 19.12
C THR A 240 12.61 2.57 19.43
N ILE A 241 12.28 1.50 18.71
CA ILE A 241 11.01 0.82 18.91
C ILE A 241 10.96 0.12 20.28
N SER A 242 9.80 0.16 20.91
CA SER A 242 9.61 -0.36 22.26
C SER A 242 9.37 -1.88 22.33
N PRO A 243 8.59 -2.51 21.41
CA PRO A 243 8.41 -3.95 21.43
C PRO A 243 9.74 -4.71 21.21
N PRO A 244 9.94 -5.88 21.86
CA PRO A 244 11.03 -6.77 21.51
C PRO A 244 10.99 -7.12 20.01
N LEU A 245 12.06 -6.77 19.30
CA LEU A 245 12.16 -6.92 17.84
C LEU A 245 13.03 -8.09 17.43
N LEU A 246 12.54 -8.86 16.48
CA LEU A 246 13.34 -9.74 15.63
C LEU A 246 13.25 -9.26 14.18
N ASP A 247 14.33 -8.69 13.64
CA ASP A 247 14.42 -8.29 12.24
C ASP A 247 15.14 -9.37 11.43
N ILE A 248 14.48 -9.92 10.41
CA ILE A 248 14.97 -11.01 9.55
C ILE A 248 14.97 -10.52 8.11
N TYR A 249 16.08 -10.71 7.41
CA TYR A 249 16.20 -10.41 5.98
C TYR A 249 17.02 -11.50 5.28
N TYR A 250 16.84 -11.60 3.96
CA TYR A 250 17.60 -12.53 3.14
C TYR A 250 18.82 -11.85 2.52
N SER A 251 19.81 -12.64 2.11
CA SER A 251 20.97 -12.14 1.37
C SER A 251 20.62 -11.69 -0.06
N ILE A 252 19.47 -12.15 -0.57
CA ILE A 252 18.91 -11.81 -1.87
C ILE A 252 17.48 -11.34 -1.62
N ASP A 253 17.33 -10.06 -1.34
CA ASP A 253 16.08 -9.43 -0.89
C ASP A 253 15.79 -8.15 -1.69
N ASN A 254 14.79 -7.38 -1.27
CA ASN A 254 14.47 -6.08 -1.86
C ASN A 254 15.71 -5.17 -1.90
N PRO A 255 16.06 -4.56 -3.06
CA PRO A 255 17.22 -3.69 -3.18
C PRO A 255 17.24 -2.53 -2.18
N ASP A 256 16.10 -1.89 -1.90
CA ASP A 256 16.01 -0.78 -0.94
C ASP A 256 16.43 -1.24 0.46
N LEU A 257 16.01 -2.45 0.88
CA LEU A 257 16.44 -3.07 2.14
C LEU A 257 17.95 -3.40 2.11
N LEU A 258 18.44 -4.04 1.05
CA LEU A 258 19.86 -4.43 0.96
C LEU A 258 20.81 -3.22 0.98
N LEU A 259 20.36 -2.07 0.47
CA LEU A 259 21.12 -0.81 0.51
C LEU A 259 21.17 -0.21 1.91
N SER A 260 20.16 -0.47 2.76
CA SER A 260 20.05 0.15 4.09
C SER A 260 20.41 -0.79 5.25
N VAL A 261 20.54 -2.10 4.99
CA VAL A 261 20.70 -3.14 6.03
C VAL A 261 21.97 -2.98 6.88
N ALA A 262 23.05 -2.42 6.33
CA ALA A 262 24.31 -2.25 7.04
C ALA A 262 24.19 -1.30 8.26
N ASP A 263 23.20 -0.41 8.21
CA ASP A 263 22.93 0.60 9.23
C ASP A 263 21.81 0.17 10.20
N ARG A 264 21.22 -1.03 10.03
CA ARG A 264 20.27 -1.63 10.97
C ARG A 264 21.01 -2.32 12.11
N LYS A 265 21.19 -1.61 13.24
CA LYS A 265 21.87 -2.12 14.44
C LYS A 265 21.20 -1.66 15.72
#